data_AF-A0A948CE34-F1
#
_entry.id   AF-A0A948CE34-F1
#
_cell.length_a   1.000
_cell.length_b   1.000
_cell.length_c   1.000
_cell.angle_alpha   90.00
_cell.angle_beta   90.00
_cell.angle_gamma   90.00
#
_symmetry.space_group_name_H-M   'P 1'
#
loop_
_entity.id
_entity.type
_entity.pdbx_description
1 polymer ?
#
loop_
_entity_poly.entity_id
_entity_poly.type
_entity_poly.pdbx_seq_one_letter_code
_entity_poly.pdbx_strand_id
1 'polypeptide(L)'
;MNLALISFNYGFEVKNISDEGRRLLLIGSVAHRILAGDLVFGVGTKGIPIPGPSEAPCRIVGTRGPITTESFSRAGHDLSELEFEFDPGLLIAKLLGKPEVVTANRVIFIPHYRDRAIRASRRKSLQVVDVDSDPVNLARQIGQSELVYTSSLHGLIFAHALGRPAVLVRPSTDEPLIKYQDYFASIGEPWRAPFDLSGALRKRAPESPVTLPESVSSLRMPTVLELQSAGVV
;
A
#
# COMPACT_ATOMS: atom_id res chain seq x y z
N MET A 1 -4.26 0.91 -8.76
CA MET A 1 -4.57 0.28 -7.45
C MET A 1 -6.00 0.56 -7.01
N ASN A 2 -6.30 1.75 -6.47
CA ASN A 2 -7.62 2.10 -5.91
C ASN A 2 -8.76 1.75 -6.86
N LEU A 3 -8.67 2.17 -8.13
CA LEU A 3 -9.67 1.87 -9.15
C LEU A 3 -9.97 0.37 -9.29
N ALA A 4 -8.96 -0.49 -9.27
CA ALA A 4 -9.14 -1.93 -9.43
C ALA A 4 -9.85 -2.56 -8.23
N LEU A 5 -9.48 -2.15 -7.00
CA LEU A 5 -10.16 -2.62 -5.79
C LEU A 5 -11.61 -2.13 -5.73
N ILE A 6 -11.87 -0.87 -6.05
CA ILE A 6 -13.23 -0.31 -6.04
C ILE A 6 -14.08 -0.99 -7.12
N SER A 7 -13.55 -1.13 -8.35
CA SER A 7 -14.29 -1.79 -9.44
C SER A 7 -14.62 -3.24 -9.11
N PHE A 8 -13.68 -3.98 -8.52
CA PHE A 8 -13.89 -5.37 -8.12
C PHE A 8 -14.96 -5.52 -7.03
N ASN A 9 -15.02 -4.60 -6.05
CA ASN A 9 -15.92 -4.73 -4.91
C ASN A 9 -17.33 -4.17 -5.16
N TYR A 10 -17.48 -3.16 -6.03
CA TYR A 10 -18.76 -2.46 -6.19
C TYR A 10 -19.29 -2.40 -7.62
N GLY A 11 -18.43 -2.62 -8.63
CA GLY A 11 -18.81 -2.40 -10.03
C GLY A 11 -19.14 -0.94 -10.37
N PHE A 12 -18.73 0.01 -9.53
CA PHE A 12 -18.97 1.44 -9.74
C PHE A 12 -18.07 2.02 -10.83
N GLU A 13 -18.60 3.01 -11.56
CA GLU A 13 -17.76 3.94 -12.32
C GLU A 13 -17.06 4.88 -11.33
N VAL A 14 -15.74 4.91 -11.35
CA VAL A 14 -14.94 5.64 -10.36
C VAL A 14 -14.37 6.91 -10.96
N LYS A 15 -14.66 8.06 -10.34
CA LYS A 15 -13.97 9.32 -10.62
C LYS A 15 -12.92 9.59 -9.56
N ASN A 16 -11.72 9.94 -10.00
CA ASN A 16 -10.65 10.39 -9.11
C ASN A 16 -10.72 11.91 -8.99
N ILE A 17 -11.33 12.39 -7.90
CA ILE A 17 -11.53 13.82 -7.61
C ILE A 17 -10.50 14.28 -6.56
N SER A 18 -9.93 15.48 -6.76
CA SER A 18 -8.80 15.97 -5.94
C SER A 18 -9.08 17.26 -5.19
N ASP A 19 -10.11 17.97 -5.58
CA ASP A 19 -10.44 19.36 -5.25
C ASP A 19 -11.76 19.51 -4.48
N GLU A 20 -12.51 18.41 -4.32
CA GLU A 20 -13.72 18.36 -3.50
C GLU A 20 -13.67 17.16 -2.53
N GLY A 21 -14.38 17.30 -1.40
CA GLY A 21 -14.45 16.28 -0.35
C GLY A 21 -15.51 15.21 -0.61
N ARG A 22 -15.89 14.46 0.44
CA ARG A 22 -16.75 13.25 0.32
C ARG A 22 -16.17 12.18 -0.58
N ARG A 23 -14.86 11.93 -0.42
CA ARG A 23 -14.14 10.90 -1.17
C ARG A 23 -13.91 9.66 -0.33
N LEU A 24 -13.77 8.53 -0.99
CA LEU A 24 -13.14 7.36 -0.39
C LEU A 24 -11.62 7.45 -0.52
N LEU A 25 -10.94 7.62 0.61
CA LEU A 25 -9.48 7.60 0.72
C LEU A 25 -9.01 6.21 1.15
N LEU A 26 -8.62 5.39 0.17
CA LEU A 26 -8.19 3.99 0.35
C LEU A 26 -6.68 3.82 0.51
N ILE A 27 -5.93 3.84 -0.60
CA ILE A 27 -4.50 3.51 -0.60
C ILE A 27 -3.68 4.72 -1.04
N GLY A 28 -2.59 4.97 -0.32
CA GLY A 28 -1.56 5.94 -0.66
C GLY A 28 -1.16 6.84 0.51
N SER A 29 -0.02 7.52 0.37
CA SER A 29 0.47 8.48 1.36
C SER A 29 -0.21 9.86 1.21
N VAL A 30 -1.53 9.88 1.39
CA VAL A 30 -2.39 11.04 1.09
C VAL A 30 -3.20 11.53 2.29
N ALA A 31 -2.90 11.09 3.52
CA ALA A 31 -3.61 11.56 4.72
C ALA A 31 -3.62 13.10 4.87
N HIS A 32 -2.51 13.77 4.54
CA HIS A 32 -2.41 15.25 4.48
C HIS A 32 -3.32 15.94 3.44
N ARG A 33 -4.03 15.20 2.58
CA ARG A 33 -4.90 15.73 1.52
C ARG A 33 -6.38 15.58 1.83
N ILE A 34 -6.74 15.17 3.04
CA ILE A 34 -8.15 15.05 3.45
C ILE A 34 -8.90 16.37 3.21
N LEU A 35 -10.16 16.23 2.84
CA LEU A 35 -11.12 17.31 2.68
C LEU A 35 -12.38 16.97 3.47
N ALA A 36 -13.23 17.98 3.69
CA ALA A 36 -14.46 17.82 4.46
C ALA A 36 -15.36 16.70 3.89
N GLY A 37 -15.81 15.81 4.77
CA GLY A 37 -16.68 14.67 4.44
C GLY A 37 -15.96 13.45 3.89
N ASP A 38 -14.63 13.47 3.73
CA ASP A 38 -13.90 12.28 3.29
C ASP A 38 -14.09 11.09 4.25
N LEU A 39 -14.11 9.89 3.67
CA LEU A 39 -14.05 8.61 4.36
C LEU A 39 -12.64 8.04 4.25
N VAL A 40 -11.91 8.00 5.36
CA VAL A 40 -10.56 7.48 5.47
C VAL A 40 -10.60 5.98 5.77
N PHE A 41 -10.05 5.17 4.85
CA PHE A 41 -10.18 3.71 4.83
C PHE A 41 -8.85 3.04 4.44
N GLY A 42 -7.75 3.47 5.03
CA GLY A 42 -6.44 2.80 4.90
C GLY A 42 -5.30 3.66 4.36
N VAL A 43 -5.51 4.97 4.15
CA VAL A 43 -4.43 5.85 3.67
C VAL A 43 -3.36 6.02 4.74
N GLY A 44 -2.17 6.39 4.28
CA GLY A 44 -0.99 6.60 5.11
C GLY A 44 -0.55 8.05 5.20
N THR A 45 0.20 8.38 6.24
CA THR A 45 1.00 9.60 6.34
C THR A 45 2.29 9.49 5.50
N LYS A 46 2.89 10.64 5.22
CA LYS A 46 4.27 10.78 4.75
C LYS A 46 5.07 11.78 5.59
N GLY A 47 4.61 12.04 6.81
CA GLY A 47 5.22 13.02 7.72
C GLY A 47 4.86 14.48 7.41
N ILE A 48 3.85 14.72 6.56
CA ILE A 48 3.26 16.05 6.38
C ILE A 48 2.11 16.20 7.38
N PRO A 49 1.96 17.36 8.04
CA PRO A 49 0.83 17.65 8.91
C PRO A 49 -0.52 17.34 8.25
N ILE A 50 -1.42 16.73 9.00
CA ILE A 50 -2.79 16.48 8.59
C ILE A 50 -3.63 17.70 9.00
N PRO A 51 -4.48 18.26 8.12
CA PRO A 51 -5.41 19.34 8.49
C PRO A 51 -6.26 18.94 9.70
N GLY A 52 -6.55 19.88 10.59
CA GLY A 52 -7.36 19.61 11.79
C GLY A 52 -8.85 19.37 11.47
N PRO A 53 -9.65 18.88 12.43
CA PRO A 53 -11.08 18.60 12.22
C PRO A 53 -11.91 19.84 11.92
N SER A 54 -11.47 21.04 12.31
CA SER A 54 -12.13 22.30 11.95
C SER A 54 -11.95 22.69 10.48
N GLU A 55 -10.85 22.24 9.85
CA GLU A 55 -10.52 22.53 8.45
C GLU A 55 -11.05 21.44 7.52
N ALA A 56 -10.90 20.18 7.91
CA ALA A 56 -11.29 19.01 7.11
C ALA A 56 -11.95 17.94 8.00
N PRO A 57 -13.20 18.15 8.45
CA PRO A 57 -13.91 17.13 9.22
C PRO A 57 -14.09 15.88 8.36
N CYS A 58 -13.65 14.72 8.84
CA CYS A 58 -13.69 13.47 8.09
C CYS A 58 -14.02 12.29 9.01
N ARG A 59 -14.43 11.17 8.43
CA ARG A 59 -14.65 9.92 9.16
C ARG A 59 -13.46 9.00 8.94
N ILE A 60 -12.95 8.41 10.02
CA ILE A 60 -11.75 7.57 9.98
C ILE A 60 -12.12 6.16 10.44
N VAL A 61 -12.22 5.24 9.48
CA VAL A 61 -12.54 3.83 9.73
C VAL A 61 -11.27 2.98 9.67
N GLY A 62 -10.29 3.36 8.86
CA GLY A 62 -9.02 2.67 8.83
C GLY A 62 -7.86 3.55 8.42
N THR A 63 -6.68 3.26 8.94
CA THR A 63 -5.42 3.87 8.52
C THR A 63 -4.47 2.80 7.98
N ARG A 64 -3.37 3.19 7.33
CA ARG A 64 -2.37 2.21 6.89
C ARG A 64 -1.70 1.47 8.05
N GLY A 65 -1.57 2.13 9.19
CA GLY A 65 -0.74 1.68 10.31
C GLY A 65 -0.74 2.67 11.47
N PRO A 66 -0.12 2.27 12.61
CA PRO A 66 -0.21 3.01 13.87
C PRO A 66 0.46 4.39 13.83
N ILE A 67 1.46 4.60 12.97
CA ILE A 67 2.09 5.93 12.83
C ILE A 67 1.12 6.90 12.15
N THR A 68 0.34 6.40 11.19
CA THR A 68 -0.72 7.20 10.57
C THR A 68 -1.86 7.48 11.55
N THR A 69 -2.29 6.50 12.34
CA THR A 69 -3.28 6.70 13.40
C THR A 69 -2.85 7.75 14.40
N GLU A 70 -1.60 7.67 14.88
CA GLU A 70 -1.02 8.67 15.78
C GLU A 70 -0.99 10.07 15.13
N SER A 71 -0.73 10.15 13.83
CA SER A 71 -0.76 11.42 13.09
C SER A 71 -2.15 12.06 13.07
N PHE A 72 -3.21 11.26 12.89
CA PHE A 72 -4.59 11.74 12.97
C PHE A 72 -4.98 12.16 14.39
N SER A 73 -4.61 11.35 15.39
CA SER A 73 -4.83 11.65 16.80
C SER A 73 -4.18 12.98 17.21
N ARG A 74 -2.91 13.21 16.82
CA ARG A 74 -2.19 14.47 17.08
C ARG A 74 -2.80 15.67 16.38
N ALA A 75 -3.44 15.48 15.23
CA ALA A 75 -4.18 16.53 14.53
C ALA A 75 -5.57 16.79 15.14
N GLY A 76 -5.99 16.02 16.16
CA GLY A 76 -7.23 16.21 16.90
C GLY A 76 -8.46 15.55 16.27
N HIS A 77 -8.28 14.62 15.32
CA HIS A 77 -9.41 13.89 14.75
C HIS A 77 -9.98 12.84 15.71
N ASP A 78 -11.27 12.59 15.59
CA ASP A 78 -11.95 11.50 16.28
C ASP A 78 -11.56 10.16 15.64
N LEU A 79 -11.24 9.20 16.50
CA LEU A 79 -10.82 7.84 16.13
C LEU A 79 -11.76 6.78 16.70
N SER A 80 -12.94 7.15 17.20
CA SER A 80 -13.90 6.20 17.78
C SER A 80 -14.43 5.16 16.79
N GLU A 81 -14.43 5.49 15.49
CA GLU A 81 -14.84 4.58 14.39
C GLU A 81 -13.66 3.77 13.81
N LEU A 82 -12.44 3.89 14.35
CA LEU A 82 -11.27 3.19 13.81
C LEU A 82 -11.41 1.67 14.03
N GLU A 83 -11.50 0.92 12.93
CA GLU A 83 -11.65 -0.54 12.92
C GLU A 83 -10.33 -1.26 12.66
N PHE A 84 -9.43 -0.68 11.85
CA PHE A 84 -8.19 -1.36 11.45
C PHE A 84 -7.03 -0.40 11.12
N GLU A 85 -5.82 -0.93 11.19
CA GLU A 85 -4.57 -0.22 10.88
C GLU A 85 -3.76 -1.05 9.89
N PHE A 86 -4.20 -1.12 8.63
CA PHE A 86 -3.58 -1.91 7.58
C PHE A 86 -3.72 -1.24 6.22
N ASP A 87 -2.75 -1.46 5.33
CA ASP A 87 -2.87 -1.03 3.93
C ASP A 87 -3.89 -1.91 3.17
N PRO A 88 -4.96 -1.35 2.57
CA PRO A 88 -5.92 -2.11 1.76
C PRO A 88 -5.29 -2.82 0.56
N GLY A 89 -4.07 -2.48 0.17
CA GLY A 89 -3.28 -3.22 -0.81
C GLY A 89 -3.04 -4.68 -0.43
N LEU A 90 -3.17 -5.05 0.85
CA LEU A 90 -3.15 -6.44 1.31
C LEU A 90 -4.32 -7.28 0.75
N LEU A 91 -5.40 -6.64 0.29
CA LEU A 91 -6.53 -7.31 -0.34
C LEU A 91 -6.26 -7.76 -1.78
N ILE A 92 -5.07 -7.48 -2.33
CA ILE A 92 -4.74 -7.79 -3.73
C ILE A 92 -4.89 -9.28 -4.07
N ALA A 93 -4.63 -10.18 -3.12
CA ALA A 93 -4.78 -11.62 -3.32
C ALA A 93 -6.22 -11.99 -3.71
N LYS A 94 -7.23 -11.27 -3.20
CA LYS A 94 -8.65 -11.47 -3.54
C LYS A 94 -8.92 -11.18 -5.02
N LEU A 95 -8.15 -10.29 -5.67
CA LEU A 95 -8.31 -9.98 -7.10
C LEU A 95 -7.81 -11.09 -8.03
N LEU A 96 -6.94 -11.99 -7.56
CA LEU A 96 -6.41 -13.08 -8.38
C LEU A 96 -7.32 -14.31 -8.42
N GLY A 97 -8.22 -14.47 -7.45
CA GLY A 97 -9.13 -15.61 -7.31
C GLY A 97 -8.44 -16.94 -6.91
N LYS A 98 -7.19 -17.17 -7.33
CA LYS A 98 -6.36 -18.30 -6.92
C LYS A 98 -4.87 -17.90 -6.85
N PRO A 99 -4.05 -18.62 -6.07
CA PRO A 99 -2.60 -18.44 -6.09
C PRO A 99 -2.02 -18.70 -7.49
N GLU A 100 -1.00 -17.92 -7.84
CA GLU A 100 -0.23 -18.12 -9.06
C GLU A 100 0.80 -19.26 -8.90
N VAL A 101 1.16 -19.89 -10.01
CA VAL A 101 2.22 -20.90 -10.04
C VAL A 101 3.57 -20.19 -10.06
N VAL A 102 4.42 -20.48 -9.08
CA VAL A 102 5.76 -19.92 -8.98
C VAL A 102 6.63 -20.44 -10.13
N THR A 103 7.28 -19.52 -10.83
CA THR A 103 8.24 -19.84 -11.89
C THR A 103 9.64 -19.93 -11.28
N ALA A 104 10.30 -21.08 -11.46
CA ALA A 104 11.64 -21.31 -10.93
C ALA A 104 12.65 -20.26 -11.45
N ASN A 105 13.50 -19.76 -10.55
CA ASN A 105 14.51 -18.71 -10.79
C ASN A 105 13.95 -17.37 -11.26
N ARG A 106 12.63 -17.15 -11.21
CA ARG A 106 12.04 -15.86 -11.59
C ARG A 106 12.26 -14.84 -10.49
N VAL A 107 13.16 -13.90 -10.76
CA VAL A 107 13.49 -12.79 -9.88
C VAL A 107 13.11 -11.48 -10.57
N ILE A 108 12.28 -10.69 -9.90
CA ILE A 108 11.83 -9.39 -10.42
C ILE A 108 12.30 -8.24 -9.55
N PHE A 109 12.37 -7.05 -10.16
CA PHE A 109 12.57 -5.80 -9.45
C PHE A 109 11.43 -4.82 -9.74
N ILE A 110 10.85 -4.25 -8.69
CA ILE A 110 9.76 -3.28 -8.76
C ILE A 110 10.25 -1.91 -8.25
N PRO A 111 10.63 -0.99 -9.15
CA PRO A 111 11.04 0.34 -8.75
C PRO A 111 9.86 1.16 -8.21
N HIS A 112 10.18 2.14 -7.38
CA HIS A 112 9.32 3.29 -7.17
C HIS A 112 9.09 4.04 -8.49
N TYR A 113 7.90 4.61 -8.71
CA TYR A 113 7.54 5.27 -9.97
C TYR A 113 8.51 6.39 -10.39
N ARG A 114 9.16 7.05 -9.41
CA ARG A 114 10.15 8.11 -9.63
C ARG A 114 11.56 7.62 -9.99
N ASP A 115 11.88 6.34 -9.83
CA ASP A 115 13.22 5.79 -10.06
C ASP A 115 13.47 5.51 -11.56
N ARG A 116 13.62 6.56 -12.37
CA ARG A 116 13.84 6.47 -13.83
C ARG A 116 15.11 5.69 -14.21
N ALA A 117 16.21 5.90 -13.49
CA ALA A 117 17.49 5.28 -13.80
C ALA A 117 17.46 3.75 -13.62
N ILE A 118 16.75 3.26 -12.59
CA ILE A 118 16.62 1.82 -12.37
C ILE A 118 15.66 1.20 -13.38
N ARG A 119 14.57 1.90 -13.74
CA ARG A 119 13.68 1.48 -14.84
C ARG A 119 14.42 1.36 -16.18
N ALA A 120 15.38 2.24 -16.43
CA ALA A 120 16.23 2.20 -17.62
C ALA A 120 17.34 1.14 -17.53
N SER A 121 17.65 0.61 -16.34
CA SER A 121 18.71 -0.36 -16.14
C SER A 121 18.30 -1.73 -16.68
N ARG A 122 18.60 -1.97 -17.96
CA ARG A 122 18.49 -3.28 -18.61
C ARG A 122 19.60 -4.22 -18.13
N ARG A 123 19.77 -4.42 -16.82
CA ARG A 123 20.61 -5.52 -16.34
C ARG A 123 19.96 -6.80 -16.85
N LYS A 124 20.64 -7.54 -17.73
CA LYS A 124 20.12 -8.75 -18.40
C LYS A 124 19.58 -9.81 -17.42
N SER A 125 19.99 -9.75 -16.16
CA SER A 125 19.61 -10.69 -15.09
C SER A 125 18.46 -10.22 -14.20
N LEU A 126 17.94 -8.99 -14.36
CA LEU A 126 16.91 -8.44 -13.48
C LEU A 126 15.71 -7.97 -14.29
N GLN A 127 14.61 -8.73 -14.21
CA GLN A 127 13.38 -8.35 -14.87
C GLN A 127 12.71 -7.20 -14.10
N VAL A 128 12.69 -6.02 -14.70
CA VAL A 128 12.05 -4.83 -14.11
C VAL A 128 10.55 -4.86 -14.43
N VAL A 129 9.72 -4.73 -13.39
CA VAL A 129 8.26 -4.73 -13.48
C VAL A 129 7.73 -3.36 -13.04
N ASP A 130 6.86 -2.75 -13.83
CA ASP A 130 6.30 -1.44 -13.54
C ASP A 130 5.21 -1.52 -12.45
N VAL A 131 5.35 -0.72 -11.40
CA VAL A 131 4.38 -0.62 -10.30
C VAL A 131 3.08 0.06 -10.75
N ASP A 132 3.14 0.92 -11.77
CA ASP A 132 1.97 1.63 -12.31
C ASP A 132 1.21 0.82 -13.36
N SER A 133 1.64 -0.43 -13.62
CA SER A 133 0.89 -1.35 -14.47
C SER A 133 -0.45 -1.74 -13.83
N ASP A 134 -1.32 -2.36 -14.64
CA ASP A 134 -2.59 -2.90 -14.15
C ASP A 134 -2.37 -3.72 -12.85
N PRO A 135 -3.07 -3.42 -11.74
CA PRO A 135 -2.83 -4.05 -10.45
C PRO A 135 -2.96 -5.58 -10.47
N VAL A 136 -3.87 -6.11 -11.29
CA VAL A 136 -4.05 -7.57 -11.42
C VAL A 136 -2.83 -8.16 -12.13
N ASN A 137 -2.38 -7.54 -13.22
CA ASN A 137 -1.15 -7.96 -13.91
C ASN A 137 0.10 -7.85 -13.02
N LEU A 138 0.24 -6.78 -12.24
CA LEU A 138 1.33 -6.62 -11.27
C LEU A 138 1.29 -7.75 -10.22
N ALA A 139 0.11 -8.02 -9.66
CA ALA A 139 -0.10 -9.09 -8.70
C ALA A 139 0.24 -10.46 -9.29
N ARG A 140 -0.14 -10.73 -10.55
CA ARG A 140 0.26 -11.97 -11.23
C ARG A 140 1.76 -12.10 -11.37
N GLN A 141 2.43 -11.03 -11.82
CA GLN A 141 3.89 -11.04 -11.97
C GLN A 141 4.60 -11.28 -10.64
N ILE A 142 4.11 -10.68 -9.55
CA ILE A 142 4.60 -10.92 -8.19
C ILE A 142 4.34 -12.37 -7.77
N GLY A 143 3.11 -12.87 -7.90
CA GLY A 143 2.71 -14.21 -7.49
C GLY A 143 3.50 -15.32 -8.20
N GLN A 144 3.90 -15.09 -9.45
CA GLN A 144 4.74 -16.01 -10.22
C GLN A 144 6.23 -15.93 -9.87
N SER A 145 6.66 -14.93 -9.10
CA SER A 145 8.07 -14.70 -8.79
C SER A 145 8.51 -15.52 -7.57
N GLU A 146 9.72 -16.06 -7.66
CA GLU A 146 10.39 -16.72 -6.54
C GLU A 146 10.94 -15.69 -5.55
N LEU A 147 11.36 -14.53 -6.04
CA LEU A 147 11.88 -13.42 -5.24
C LEU A 147 11.55 -12.06 -5.86
N VAL A 148 11.12 -11.13 -5.00
CA VAL A 148 10.82 -9.74 -5.37
C VAL A 148 11.82 -8.80 -4.70
N TYR A 149 12.58 -8.05 -5.51
CA TYR A 149 13.26 -6.85 -5.02
C TYR A 149 12.36 -5.65 -5.28
N THR A 150 12.24 -4.71 -4.35
CA THR A 150 11.33 -3.57 -4.56
C THR A 150 11.80 -2.31 -3.86
N SER A 151 11.77 -1.16 -4.55
CA SER A 151 11.80 0.17 -3.91
C SER A 151 10.42 0.82 -3.83
N SER A 152 9.37 0.08 -4.23
CA SER A 152 7.97 0.47 -4.11
C SER A 152 7.32 -0.14 -2.87
N LEU A 153 6.63 0.70 -2.07
CA LEU A 153 5.83 0.24 -0.94
C LEU A 153 4.73 -0.74 -1.39
N HIS A 154 4.01 -0.45 -2.48
CA HIS A 154 2.98 -1.38 -2.97
C HIS A 154 3.56 -2.67 -3.54
N GLY A 155 4.75 -2.63 -4.15
CA GLY A 155 5.46 -3.84 -4.54
C GLY A 155 5.76 -4.74 -3.34
N LEU A 156 6.12 -4.14 -2.19
CA LEU A 156 6.36 -4.85 -0.93
C LEU A 156 5.06 -5.42 -0.34
N ILE A 157 4.02 -4.58 -0.20
CA ILE A 157 2.71 -4.97 0.33
C ILE A 157 2.12 -6.14 -0.48
N PHE A 158 2.19 -6.06 -1.81
CA PHE A 158 1.68 -7.11 -2.69
C PHE A 158 2.46 -8.41 -2.55
N ALA A 159 3.78 -8.34 -2.44
CA ALA A 159 4.59 -9.53 -2.22
C ALA A 159 4.21 -10.21 -0.89
N HIS A 160 4.04 -9.44 0.19
CA HIS A 160 3.60 -9.98 1.47
C HIS A 160 2.19 -10.58 1.39
N ALA A 161 1.23 -9.88 0.76
CA ALA A 161 -0.14 -10.36 0.56
C ALA A 161 -0.21 -11.68 -0.24
N LEU A 162 0.74 -11.88 -1.16
CA LEU A 162 0.83 -13.08 -2.01
C LEU A 162 1.79 -14.13 -1.45
N GLY A 163 2.28 -13.94 -0.21
CA GLY A 163 3.23 -14.85 0.45
C GLY A 163 4.52 -15.04 -0.34
N ARG A 164 5.01 -14.00 -1.02
CA ARG A 164 6.25 -14.02 -1.81
C ARG A 164 7.41 -13.41 -1.03
N PRO A 165 8.61 -14.03 -1.07
CA PRO A 165 9.82 -13.41 -0.56
C PRO A 165 10.06 -12.04 -1.19
N ALA A 166 10.31 -11.04 -0.36
CA ALA A 166 10.59 -9.67 -0.76
C ALA A 166 11.82 -9.09 -0.05
N VAL A 167 12.59 -8.28 -0.77
CA VAL A 167 13.71 -7.50 -0.23
C VAL A 167 13.46 -6.03 -0.56
N LEU A 168 13.34 -5.22 0.50
CA LEU A 168 13.19 -3.78 0.37
C LEU A 168 14.53 -3.14 -0.05
N VAL A 169 14.48 -2.45 -1.19
CA VAL A 169 15.56 -1.66 -1.77
C VAL A 169 15.30 -0.20 -1.48
N ARG A 170 16.36 0.53 -1.13
CA ARG A 170 16.28 1.96 -0.87
C ARG A 170 15.83 2.69 -2.14
N PRO A 171 14.75 3.50 -2.08
CA PRO A 171 14.38 4.37 -3.20
C PRO A 171 15.55 5.29 -3.58
N SER A 172 15.71 5.60 -4.86
CA SER A 172 16.80 6.48 -5.31
C SER A 172 16.50 7.96 -5.07
N THR A 173 15.25 8.29 -4.75
CA THR A 173 14.78 9.62 -4.38
C THR A 173 14.68 9.77 -2.87
N ASP A 174 14.60 11.01 -2.37
CA ASP A 174 14.33 11.36 -0.95
C ASP A 174 12.88 11.06 -0.54
N GLU A 175 12.43 9.84 -0.82
CA GLU A 175 11.12 9.36 -0.45
C GLU A 175 11.07 9.14 1.06
N PRO A 176 10.09 9.72 1.78
CA PRO A 176 9.99 9.55 3.23
C PRO A 176 9.89 8.08 3.61
N LEU A 177 10.83 7.61 4.43
CA LEU A 177 10.86 6.21 4.88
C LEU A 177 9.73 5.87 5.86
N ILE A 178 9.10 6.89 6.45
CA ILE A 178 7.97 6.76 7.38
C ILE A 178 6.85 5.87 6.84
N LYS A 179 6.63 5.88 5.52
CA LYS A 179 5.58 5.05 4.92
C LYS A 179 5.84 3.56 5.03
N TYR A 180 7.11 3.17 4.99
CA TYR A 180 7.52 1.79 5.19
C TYR A 180 7.50 1.45 6.68
N GLN A 181 8.02 2.33 7.53
CA GLN A 181 7.98 2.14 9.00
C GLN A 181 6.57 1.89 9.50
N ASP A 182 5.62 2.70 9.04
CA ASP A 182 4.21 2.61 9.36
C ASP A 182 3.59 1.28 8.90
N TYR A 183 3.93 0.83 7.68
CA TYR A 183 3.50 -0.47 7.18
C TYR A 183 4.13 -1.64 7.96
N PHE A 184 5.43 -1.63 8.22
CA PHE A 184 6.09 -2.68 9.01
C PHE A 184 5.49 -2.77 10.43
N ALA A 185 5.26 -1.62 11.07
CA ALA A 185 4.58 -1.54 12.35
C ALA A 185 3.15 -2.12 12.29
N SER A 186 2.40 -1.86 11.22
CA SER A 186 1.05 -2.40 11.03
C SER A 186 1.00 -3.93 11.05
N ILE A 187 2.01 -4.59 10.46
CA ILE A 187 2.06 -6.05 10.38
C ILE A 187 2.87 -6.69 11.51
N GLY A 188 3.27 -5.93 12.53
CA GLY A 188 4.03 -6.43 13.68
C GLY A 188 5.49 -6.79 13.38
N GLU A 189 6.04 -6.31 12.26
CA GLU A 189 7.41 -6.60 11.84
C GLU A 189 8.37 -5.45 12.21
N PRO A 190 9.59 -5.73 12.68
CA PRO A 190 10.54 -4.70 13.05
C PRO A 190 11.01 -3.91 11.81
N TRP A 191 11.04 -2.59 11.93
CA TRP A 191 11.60 -1.74 10.88
C TRP A 191 13.11 -1.97 10.73
N ARG A 192 13.54 -2.23 9.50
CA ARG A 192 14.96 -2.32 9.13
C ARG A 192 15.23 -1.37 7.97
N ALA A 193 16.32 -0.63 8.08
CA ALA A 193 16.72 0.29 7.02
C ALA A 193 16.93 -0.49 5.71
N PRO A 194 16.46 0.04 4.57
CA PRO A 194 16.55 -0.67 3.30
C PRO A 194 18.00 -0.73 2.79
N PHE A 195 18.33 -1.81 2.09
CA PHE A 195 19.63 -1.94 1.43
C PHE A 195 19.70 -1.05 0.19
N ASP A 196 20.91 -0.62 -0.20
CA ASP A 196 21.10 -0.15 -1.57
C ASP A 196 20.88 -1.31 -2.57
N LEU A 197 20.77 -0.99 -3.86
CA LEU A 197 20.50 -2.01 -4.89
C LEU A 197 21.58 -3.10 -4.92
N SER A 198 22.85 -2.73 -4.77
CA SER A 198 23.98 -3.67 -4.81
C SER A 198 23.96 -4.65 -3.63
N GLY A 199 23.66 -4.16 -2.43
CA GLY A 199 23.53 -4.94 -1.21
C GLY A 199 22.29 -5.82 -1.23
N ALA A 200 21.16 -5.31 -1.74
CA ALA A 200 19.93 -6.07 -1.89
C ALA A 200 20.14 -7.29 -2.80
N LEU A 201 20.78 -7.11 -3.97
CA LEU A 201 21.04 -8.19 -4.92
C LEU A 201 21.96 -9.30 -4.38
N ARG A 202 22.68 -9.06 -3.26
CA ARG A 202 23.48 -10.09 -2.56
C ARG A 202 22.67 -10.91 -1.57
N LYS A 203 21.43 -10.52 -1.27
CA LYS A 203 20.53 -11.19 -0.32
C LYS A 203 19.55 -12.09 -1.07
N ARG A 204 19.26 -13.27 -0.51
CA ARG A 204 18.25 -14.22 -1.01
C ARG A 204 16.91 -14.18 -0.23
N ALA A 205 16.64 -13.11 0.52
CA ALA A 205 15.45 -12.91 1.38
C ALA A 205 15.36 -13.81 2.64
N PRO A 206 16.29 -13.69 3.62
CA PRO A 206 16.23 -14.50 4.85
C PRO A 206 15.05 -14.17 5.79
N GLU A 207 14.31 -13.09 5.54
CA GLU A 207 13.29 -12.52 6.43
C GLU A 207 11.92 -12.37 5.73
N SER A 208 11.71 -13.04 4.59
CA SER A 208 10.48 -12.92 3.80
C SER A 208 10.20 -14.22 3.02
N PRO A 209 8.93 -14.63 2.79
CA PRO A 209 7.71 -13.90 3.11
C PRO A 209 7.51 -13.74 4.62
N VAL A 210 7.00 -12.57 5.00
CA VAL A 210 6.57 -12.32 6.38
C VAL A 210 5.27 -13.07 6.66
N THR A 211 5.06 -13.47 7.90
CA THR A 211 3.77 -13.99 8.33
C THR A 211 2.89 -12.82 8.71
N LEU A 212 1.86 -12.53 7.91
CA LEU A 212 0.90 -11.48 8.22
C LEU A 212 0.11 -11.84 9.49
N PRO A 213 -0.19 -10.88 10.38
CA PRO A 213 -0.95 -11.17 11.59
C PRO A 213 -2.37 -11.60 11.25
N GLU A 214 -2.97 -12.45 12.10
CA GLU A 214 -4.33 -12.97 11.88
C GLU A 214 -5.36 -11.85 11.76
N SER A 215 -5.14 -10.71 12.41
CA SER A 215 -5.97 -9.51 12.30
C SER A 215 -6.07 -8.93 10.88
N VAL A 216 -5.14 -9.23 9.97
CA VAL A 216 -5.29 -8.85 8.55
C VAL A 216 -6.50 -9.53 7.91
N SER A 217 -6.95 -10.67 8.44
CA SER A 217 -8.13 -11.38 7.92
C SER A 217 -9.43 -10.59 8.06
N SER A 218 -9.51 -9.65 9.02
CA SER A 218 -10.67 -8.76 9.18
C SER A 218 -10.65 -7.56 8.22
N LEU A 219 -9.53 -7.33 7.52
CA LEU A 219 -9.42 -6.24 6.54
C LEU A 219 -10.45 -6.43 5.42
N ARG A 220 -11.20 -5.36 5.18
CA ARG A 220 -12.30 -5.30 4.22
C ARG A 220 -12.25 -4.02 3.41
N MET A 221 -13.16 -3.90 2.47
CA MET A 221 -13.52 -2.64 1.84
C MET A 221 -14.78 -2.08 2.55
N PRO A 222 -15.08 -0.77 2.48
CA PRO A 222 -16.31 -0.24 3.03
C PRO A 222 -17.53 -0.88 2.37
N THR A 223 -18.64 -1.00 3.06
CA THR A 223 -19.92 -1.41 2.46
C THR A 223 -20.53 -0.25 1.66
N VAL A 224 -21.47 -0.55 0.77
CA VAL A 224 -22.20 0.50 0.04
C VAL A 224 -22.96 1.42 0.99
N LEU A 225 -23.51 0.89 2.09
CA LEU A 225 -24.18 1.68 3.12
C LEU A 225 -23.23 2.65 3.83
N GLU A 226 -22.01 2.23 4.13
CA GLU A 226 -20.98 3.12 4.69
C GLU A 226 -20.62 4.23 3.71
N LEU A 227 -20.48 3.92 2.41
CA LEU A 227 -20.21 4.92 1.37
C LEU A 227 -21.35 5.93 1.25
N GLN A 228 -22.61 5.47 1.24
CA GLN A 228 -23.81 6.32 1.20
C GLN A 228 -23.93 7.20 2.45
N SER A 229 -23.71 6.65 3.64
CA SER A 229 -23.76 7.40 4.89
C SER A 229 -22.67 8.48 4.99
N ALA A 230 -21.52 8.26 4.35
CA ALA A 230 -20.45 9.25 4.21
C ALA A 230 -20.70 10.24 3.05
N GLY A 231 -21.75 10.04 2.25
CA GLY A 231 -22.06 10.85 1.07
C GLY A 231 -21.03 10.73 -0.05
N VAL A 232 -20.30 9.61 -0.09
CA VAL A 232 -19.30 9.30 -1.13
C VAL A 232 -19.97 8.84 -2.43
N VAL A 233 -21.11 8.16 -2.31
CA VAL A 233 -21.93 7.64 -3.43
C VAL A 233 -23.40 7.95 -3.21
#